data_AF-A0ABD3JAG7-F1
#
_entry.id   AF-A0ABD3JAG7-F1
#
_cell.length_a   1.000
_cell.length_b   1.000
_cell.length_c   1.000
_cell.angle_alpha   90.00
_cell.angle_beta   90.00
_cell.angle_gamma   90.00
#
_symmetry.space_group_name_H-M   'P 1'
#
loop_
_entity.id
_entity.type
_entity.pdbx_description
1 polymer ?
#
loop_
_entity_poly.entity_id
_entity_poly.type
_entity_poly.pdbx_seq_one_letter_code
_entity_poly.pdbx_strand_id
1 'polypeptide(L)'
;MAEEPPPAGSSSSAAAADGGRAVKECEKMIQRSLRTPMVRFLKEQLEKAGCSLGDNFIKAVNCDGQVSGGYMPGLGIVVCSNHMELQDDVNQVVIHELIHAYDECRAANLDWSNCAHHACSEECVRRRVMKSVTANPHCSEAAAKDAMEAVWDVCYNDTKPFDRAP
;
A
#
# COMPACT_ATOMS: atom_id res chain seq x y z
N MET A 1 -22.96 13.20 52.25
CA MET A 1 -21.52 12.98 51.98
C MET A 1 -21.05 12.00 53.06
N ALA A 2 -20.73 10.74 52.81
CA ALA A 2 -20.31 10.05 51.60
C ALA A 2 -21.04 8.68 51.48
N GLU A 3 -21.27 8.26 50.24
CA GLU A 3 -21.79 6.94 49.85
C GLU A 3 -20.65 5.91 49.85
N GLU A 4 -20.97 4.65 50.16
CA GLU A 4 -20.07 3.49 50.17
C GLU A 4 -19.54 3.11 48.77
N PRO A 5 -18.38 2.41 48.68
CA PRO A 5 -17.73 2.11 47.41
C PRO A 5 -18.45 0.98 46.63
N PRO A 6 -18.34 0.95 45.29
CA PRO A 6 -18.96 -0.08 44.47
C PRO A 6 -18.22 -1.43 44.59
N PRO A 7 -18.91 -2.57 44.42
CA PRO A 7 -18.26 -3.88 44.41
C PRO A 7 -17.44 -4.07 43.13
N ALA A 8 -16.25 -4.65 43.33
CA ALA A 8 -15.38 -5.14 42.28
C ALA A 8 -15.88 -6.49 41.72
N GLY A 9 -15.70 -6.70 40.42
CA GLY A 9 -15.52 -8.05 39.86
C GLY A 9 -16.47 -8.45 38.75
N SER A 10 -16.04 -8.24 37.51
CA SER A 10 -15.85 -9.36 36.57
C SER A 10 -15.16 -8.84 35.31
N SER A 11 -13.83 -8.83 35.37
CA SER A 11 -12.97 -8.78 34.20
C SER A 11 -13.16 -10.07 33.41
N SER A 12 -14.11 -10.09 32.49
CA SER A 12 -14.07 -11.05 31.39
C SER A 12 -13.06 -10.51 30.39
N SER A 13 -11.83 -10.99 30.51
CA SER A 13 -10.77 -10.86 29.50
C SER A 13 -11.25 -11.56 28.23
N ALA A 14 -11.92 -10.81 27.36
CA ALA A 14 -12.04 -11.20 25.97
C ALA A 14 -10.62 -11.23 25.39
N ALA A 15 -10.22 -12.42 24.96
CA ALA A 15 -8.97 -12.70 24.30
C ALA A 15 -8.67 -11.63 23.24
N ALA A 16 -7.40 -11.22 23.16
CA ALA A 16 -6.91 -10.35 22.10
C ALA A 16 -7.42 -10.88 20.76
N ALA A 17 -8.32 -10.11 20.12
CA ALA A 17 -8.74 -10.38 18.77
C ALA A 17 -7.49 -10.24 17.91
N ASP A 18 -7.06 -11.36 17.34
CA ASP A 18 -6.08 -11.43 16.26
C ASP A 18 -6.56 -10.44 15.18
N GLY A 19 -5.87 -9.30 15.06
CA GLY A 19 -6.30 -8.10 14.35
C GLY A 19 -6.23 -8.22 12.82
N GLY A 20 -6.78 -9.31 12.30
CA GLY A 20 -6.63 -9.76 10.94
C GLY A 20 -7.76 -10.66 10.48
N ARG A 21 -7.97 -10.73 9.17
CA ARG A 21 -9.05 -11.51 8.55
C ARG A 21 -8.49 -12.73 7.84
N ALA A 22 -9.28 -13.79 7.71
CA ALA A 22 -8.84 -15.00 7.00
C ALA A 22 -8.55 -14.69 5.51
N VAL A 23 -7.52 -15.35 4.95
CA VAL A 23 -7.07 -15.15 3.54
C VAL A 23 -8.24 -15.19 2.56
N LYS A 24 -9.09 -16.22 2.63
CA LYS A 24 -10.26 -16.39 1.73
C LYS A 24 -11.28 -15.26 1.83
N GLU A 25 -11.36 -14.60 2.97
CA GLU A 25 -12.27 -13.47 3.16
C GLU A 25 -11.66 -12.19 2.58
N CYS A 26 -10.36 -11.98 2.79
CA CYS A 26 -9.61 -10.91 2.16
C CYS A 26 -9.64 -11.03 0.61
N GLU A 27 -9.54 -12.24 0.06
CA GLU A 27 -9.73 -12.48 -1.37
C GLU A 27 -11.09 -11.94 -1.88
N LYS A 28 -12.18 -12.15 -1.13
CA LYS A 28 -13.49 -11.60 -1.51
C LYS A 28 -13.50 -10.07 -1.45
N MET A 29 -12.79 -9.47 -0.51
CA MET A 29 -12.64 -8.01 -0.40
C MET A 29 -11.83 -7.45 -1.56
N ILE A 30 -10.76 -8.14 -1.98
CA ILE A 30 -10.00 -7.80 -3.20
C ILE A 30 -10.93 -7.86 -4.42
N GLN A 31 -11.72 -8.93 -4.56
CA GLN A 31 -12.68 -9.05 -5.67
C GLN A 31 -13.73 -7.93 -5.69
N ARG A 32 -14.13 -7.40 -4.53
CA ARG A 32 -14.99 -6.21 -4.44
C ARG A 32 -14.23 -4.94 -4.82
N SER A 33 -12.99 -4.79 -4.35
CA SER A 33 -12.11 -3.67 -4.67
C SER A 33 -11.90 -3.53 -6.17
N LEU A 34 -11.68 -4.66 -6.88
CA LEU A 34 -11.55 -4.72 -8.34
C LEU A 34 -12.76 -4.17 -9.12
N ARG A 35 -13.92 -4.04 -8.48
CA ARG A 35 -15.14 -3.50 -9.09
C ARG A 35 -15.32 -2.00 -8.81
N THR A 36 -14.52 -1.42 -7.93
CA THR A 36 -14.62 0.00 -7.59
C THR A 36 -14.18 0.87 -8.77
N PRO A 37 -14.75 2.07 -8.95
CA PRO A 37 -14.43 2.94 -10.09
C PRO A 37 -12.93 3.26 -10.20
N MET A 38 -12.27 3.50 -9.07
CA MET A 38 -10.85 3.86 -9.03
C MET A 38 -9.95 2.72 -9.50
N VAL A 39 -10.17 1.50 -8.98
CA VAL A 39 -9.38 0.33 -9.36
C VAL A 39 -9.62 -0.04 -10.82
N ARG A 40 -10.86 0.06 -11.29
CA ARG A 40 -11.17 -0.13 -12.71
C ARG A 40 -10.42 0.86 -13.60
N PHE A 41 -10.44 2.13 -13.22
CA PHE A 41 -9.69 3.18 -13.93
C PHE A 41 -8.20 2.85 -14.00
N LEU A 42 -7.54 2.52 -12.88
CA LEU A 42 -6.11 2.19 -12.87
C LEU A 42 -5.78 0.99 -13.76
N LYS A 43 -6.61 -0.07 -13.72
CA LYS A 43 -6.45 -1.23 -14.61
C LYS A 43 -6.53 -0.84 -16.09
N GLU A 44 -7.51 -0.01 -16.46
CA GLU A 44 -7.64 0.48 -17.84
C GLU A 44 -6.43 1.33 -18.27
N GLN A 45 -5.81 2.07 -17.35
CA GLN A 45 -4.61 2.86 -17.63
C GLN A 45 -3.37 1.98 -17.82
N LEU A 46 -3.21 0.94 -17.01
CA LEU A 46 -2.19 -0.10 -17.18
C LEU A 46 -2.30 -0.78 -18.55
N GLU A 47 -3.51 -1.20 -18.92
CA GLU A 47 -3.77 -1.82 -20.22
C GLU A 47 -3.43 -0.86 -21.39
N LYS A 48 -3.81 0.42 -21.27
CA LYS A 48 -3.47 1.45 -22.27
C LYS A 48 -1.98 1.76 -22.35
N ALA A 49 -1.25 1.63 -21.24
CA ALA A 49 0.20 1.75 -21.21
C ALA A 49 0.92 0.52 -21.77
N GLY A 50 0.18 -0.56 -22.11
CA GLY A 50 0.72 -1.78 -22.70
C GLY A 50 1.06 -2.87 -21.69
N CYS A 51 0.71 -2.69 -20.41
CA CYS A 51 0.92 -3.69 -19.37
C CYS A 51 -0.37 -4.45 -19.09
N SER A 52 -0.35 -5.75 -19.39
CA SER A 52 -1.45 -6.63 -19.04
C SER A 52 -1.28 -7.14 -17.60
N LEU A 53 -2.36 -7.08 -16.83
CA LEU A 53 -2.40 -7.71 -15.53
C LEU A 53 -2.77 -9.19 -15.72
N GLY A 54 -1.87 -10.09 -15.35
CA GLY A 54 -2.12 -11.53 -15.42
C GLY A 54 -3.17 -12.00 -14.43
N ASP A 55 -3.62 -13.25 -14.62
CA ASP A 55 -4.43 -13.93 -13.61
C ASP A 55 -3.64 -14.04 -12.29
N ASN A 56 -4.32 -13.85 -11.16
CA ASN A 56 -3.71 -13.82 -9.83
C ASN A 56 -2.67 -12.72 -9.59
N PHE A 57 -2.68 -11.64 -10.40
CA PHE A 57 -1.82 -10.48 -10.17
C PHE A 57 -2.02 -9.83 -8.79
N ILE A 58 -3.18 -10.00 -8.17
CA ILE A 58 -3.46 -9.53 -6.81
C ILE A 58 -3.88 -10.71 -5.95
N LYS A 59 -3.16 -10.96 -4.84
CA LYS A 59 -3.43 -12.09 -3.94
C LYS A 59 -3.40 -11.69 -2.47
N ALA A 60 -4.22 -12.36 -1.67
CA ALA A 60 -4.17 -12.25 -0.22
C ALA A 60 -3.20 -13.31 0.35
N VAL A 61 -2.40 -12.93 1.35
CA VAL A 61 -1.54 -13.85 2.09
C VAL A 61 -1.53 -13.47 3.57
N ASN A 62 -1.05 -14.37 4.43
CA ASN A 62 -0.66 -13.99 5.78
C ASN A 62 0.80 -13.51 5.76
N CYS A 63 1.06 -12.40 6.43
CA CYS A 63 2.38 -11.78 6.53
C CYS A 63 2.85 -11.80 7.99
N ASP A 64 4.14 -12.07 8.20
CA ASP A 64 4.73 -12.08 9.55
C ASP A 64 5.06 -10.67 10.06
N GLY A 65 5.15 -9.68 9.16
CA GLY A 65 5.46 -8.28 9.46
C GLY A 65 4.22 -7.39 9.43
N GLN A 66 4.25 -6.28 10.18
CA GLN A 66 3.17 -5.30 10.28
C GLN A 66 3.08 -4.39 9.03
N VAL A 67 2.81 -5.00 7.88
CA VAL A 67 2.65 -4.35 6.58
C VAL A 67 1.28 -4.66 5.99
N SER A 68 0.69 -3.72 5.27
CA SER A 68 -0.66 -3.87 4.71
C SER A 68 -0.66 -4.63 3.37
N GLY A 69 0.45 -4.55 2.63
CA GLY A 69 0.62 -5.15 1.32
C GLY A 69 1.91 -4.66 0.67
N GLY A 70 2.07 -4.99 -0.61
CA GLY A 70 3.17 -4.50 -1.42
C GLY A 70 3.09 -4.97 -2.88
N TYR A 71 3.57 -4.12 -3.78
CA TYR A 71 3.85 -4.45 -5.16
C TYR A 71 5.28 -4.99 -5.31
N MET A 72 5.43 -6.05 -6.09
CA MET A 72 6.74 -6.58 -6.49
C MET A 72 6.80 -6.75 -8.02
N PRO A 73 7.87 -6.25 -8.66
CA PRO A 73 8.07 -6.38 -10.11
C PRO A 73 8.02 -7.85 -10.55
N GLY A 74 7.23 -8.15 -11.59
CA GLY A 74 7.06 -9.50 -12.13
C GLY A 74 6.28 -10.51 -11.26
N LEU A 75 6.01 -10.19 -9.99
CA LEU A 75 5.23 -11.05 -9.09
C LEU A 75 3.79 -10.55 -8.87
N GLY A 76 3.60 -9.23 -8.87
CA GLY A 76 2.30 -8.58 -8.67
C GLY A 76 2.10 -8.06 -7.25
N ILE A 77 0.84 -7.87 -6.89
CA ILE A 77 0.38 -7.24 -5.65
C ILE A 77 0.06 -8.29 -4.60
N VAL A 78 0.61 -8.10 -3.41
CA VAL A 78 0.30 -8.88 -2.21
C VAL A 78 -0.47 -8.02 -1.23
N VAL A 79 -1.55 -8.55 -0.68
CA VAL A 79 -2.33 -7.93 0.41
C VAL A 79 -2.22 -8.81 1.64
N CYS A 80 -1.78 -8.25 2.77
CA CYS A 80 -1.59 -9.00 4.02
C CYS A 80 -2.92 -9.13 4.77
N SER A 81 -3.62 -10.24 4.59
CA SER A 81 -4.99 -10.43 5.10
C SER A 81 -5.09 -10.33 6.63
N ASN A 82 -4.04 -10.74 7.32
CA ASN A 82 -3.95 -10.69 8.78
C ASN A 82 -3.75 -9.26 9.34
N HIS A 83 -3.74 -8.23 8.49
CA HIS A 83 -3.71 -6.82 8.88
C HIS A 83 -4.87 -6.01 8.29
N MET A 84 -5.82 -6.67 7.62
CA MET A 84 -6.94 -6.03 6.94
C MET A 84 -8.23 -6.23 7.73
N GLU A 85 -8.82 -5.14 8.20
CA GLU A 85 -10.08 -5.19 8.93
C GLU A 85 -11.23 -4.64 8.08
N LEU A 86 -11.05 -3.51 7.40
CA LEU A 86 -12.13 -2.85 6.67
C LEU A 86 -12.00 -3.02 5.16
N GLN A 87 -13.13 -2.94 4.44
CA GLN A 87 -13.13 -2.97 2.97
C GLN A 87 -12.32 -1.81 2.40
N ASP A 88 -12.34 -0.66 3.08
CA ASP A 88 -11.60 0.52 2.66
C ASP A 88 -10.08 0.32 2.82
N ASP A 89 -9.61 -0.44 3.81
CA ASP A 89 -8.17 -0.76 3.94
C ASP A 89 -7.69 -1.55 2.72
N VAL A 90 -8.43 -2.58 2.33
CA VAL A 90 -8.12 -3.37 1.12
C VAL A 90 -8.21 -2.50 -0.13
N ASN A 91 -9.19 -1.59 -0.21
CA ASN A 91 -9.30 -0.67 -1.34
C ASN A 91 -8.07 0.24 -1.44
N GLN A 92 -7.64 0.82 -0.33
CA GLN A 92 -6.47 1.71 -0.30
C GLN A 92 -5.19 0.95 -0.69
N VAL A 93 -4.96 -0.25 -0.14
CA VAL A 93 -3.80 -1.08 -0.52
C VAL A 93 -3.84 -1.40 -2.01
N VAL A 94 -4.96 -1.91 -2.53
CA VAL A 94 -5.04 -2.27 -3.96
C VAL A 94 -4.84 -1.04 -4.87
N ILE A 95 -5.36 0.12 -4.51
CA ILE A 95 -5.16 1.37 -5.26
C ILE A 95 -3.68 1.77 -5.23
N HIS A 96 -3.08 1.82 -4.04
CA HIS A 96 -1.67 2.17 -3.83
C HIS A 96 -0.74 1.28 -4.66
N GLU A 97 -0.90 -0.03 -4.56
CA GLU A 97 -0.04 -0.98 -5.25
C GLU A 97 -0.28 -1.02 -6.77
N LEU A 98 -1.48 -0.63 -7.25
CA LEU A 98 -1.73 -0.45 -8.68
C LEU A 98 -1.10 0.82 -9.24
N ILE A 99 -0.95 1.88 -8.44
CA ILE A 99 -0.20 3.07 -8.82
C ILE A 99 1.28 2.70 -8.99
N HIS A 100 1.88 1.98 -8.03
CA HIS A 100 3.24 1.45 -8.18
C HIS A 100 3.41 0.62 -9.46
N ALA A 101 2.47 -0.29 -9.72
CA ALA A 101 2.49 -1.08 -10.94
C ALA A 101 2.38 -0.22 -12.21
N TYR A 102 1.57 0.85 -12.17
CA TYR A 102 1.40 1.77 -13.30
C TYR A 102 2.66 2.62 -13.52
N ASP A 103 3.28 3.13 -12.47
CA ASP A 103 4.50 3.91 -12.56
C ASP A 103 5.65 3.07 -13.09
N GLU A 104 5.81 1.82 -12.64
CA GLU A 104 6.76 0.88 -13.27
C GLU A 104 6.43 0.61 -14.74
N CYS A 105 5.17 0.31 -15.05
CA CYS A 105 4.73 0.03 -16.40
C CYS A 105 5.04 1.18 -17.38
N ARG A 106 4.80 2.42 -16.94
CA ARG A 106 5.01 3.63 -17.71
C ARG A 106 6.48 4.04 -17.74
N ALA A 107 7.25 3.66 -16.72
CA ALA A 107 8.62 4.09 -16.58
C ALA A 107 9.57 3.28 -17.48
N ALA A 108 10.16 4.03 -18.42
CA ALA A 108 11.50 3.76 -18.87
C ALA A 108 12.49 3.87 -17.68
N ASN A 109 12.88 2.74 -17.08
CA ASN A 109 14.01 2.55 -16.14
C ASN A 109 13.82 2.93 -14.64
N LEU A 110 12.74 2.51 -13.96
CA LEU A 110 12.74 2.51 -12.47
C LEU A 110 13.66 1.40 -11.95
N ASP A 111 14.76 1.81 -11.34
CA ASP A 111 15.70 0.96 -10.59
C ASP A 111 15.38 1.01 -9.09
N TRP A 112 14.77 -0.04 -8.56
CA TRP A 112 14.40 -0.18 -7.14
C TRP A 112 15.59 -0.19 -6.16
N SER A 113 16.82 -0.36 -6.66
CA SER A 113 18.03 -0.20 -5.85
C SER A 113 18.53 1.25 -5.77
N ASN A 114 17.91 2.15 -6.54
CA ASN A 114 18.18 3.59 -6.52
C ASN A 114 17.16 4.32 -5.66
N CYS A 115 17.64 5.00 -4.62
CA CYS A 115 16.80 5.74 -3.67
C CYS A 115 15.93 6.82 -4.32
N ALA A 116 16.41 7.46 -5.40
CA ALA A 116 15.64 8.47 -6.14
C ALA A 116 14.43 7.84 -6.85
N HIS A 117 14.63 6.69 -7.48
CA HIS A 117 13.55 5.97 -8.15
C HIS A 117 12.55 5.39 -7.15
N HIS A 118 13.02 4.82 -6.03
CA HIS A 118 12.16 4.37 -4.93
C HIS A 118 11.36 5.54 -4.32
N ALA A 119 11.97 6.71 -4.16
CA ALA A 119 11.26 7.89 -3.66
C ALA A 119 10.18 8.39 -4.62
N CYS A 120 10.37 8.18 -5.93
CA CYS A 120 9.44 8.59 -6.98
C CYS A 120 8.19 7.70 -7.05
N SER A 121 8.31 6.41 -6.71
CA SER A 121 7.19 5.45 -6.77
C SER A 121 6.26 5.52 -5.56
N GLU A 122 6.75 5.99 -4.41
CA GLU A 122 5.96 6.05 -3.17
C GLU A 122 4.90 7.17 -3.18
N GLU A 123 3.71 6.90 -2.65
CA GLU A 123 2.64 7.91 -2.52
C GLU A 123 3.15 9.18 -1.82
N CYS A 124 2.99 10.30 -2.52
CA CYS A 124 3.60 11.61 -2.32
C CYS A 124 3.23 12.38 -1.03
N VAL A 125 3.12 11.72 0.11
CA VAL A 125 3.26 12.39 1.40
C VAL A 125 4.74 12.32 1.76
N ARG A 126 5.46 13.45 1.74
CA ARG A 126 6.92 13.52 2.05
C ARG A 126 7.32 12.68 3.27
N ARG A 127 6.47 12.62 4.30
CA ARG A 127 6.67 11.80 5.50
C ARG A 127 6.57 10.28 5.26
N ARG A 128 5.64 9.83 4.41
CA ARG A 128 5.45 8.41 4.06
C ARG A 128 6.58 7.93 3.17
N VAL A 129 6.92 8.71 2.14
CA VAL A 129 8.07 8.44 1.26
C VAL A 129 9.35 8.30 2.08
N MET A 130 9.65 9.26 2.97
CA MET A 130 10.83 9.15 3.85
C MET A 130 10.84 7.86 4.65
N LYS A 131 9.71 7.47 5.26
CA LYS A 131 9.63 6.24 6.06
C LYS A 131 9.92 4.99 5.21
N SER A 132 9.38 4.93 3.99
CA SER A 132 9.60 3.81 3.06
C SER A 132 11.03 3.78 2.55
N VAL A 133 11.55 4.90 2.03
CA VAL A 133 12.91 4.98 1.45
C VAL A 133 13.96 4.66 2.52
N THR A 134 13.80 5.13 3.76
CA THR A 134 14.75 4.80 4.85
C THR A 134 14.69 3.35 5.31
N ALA A 135 13.59 2.64 5.01
CA ALA A 135 13.48 1.21 5.30
C ALA A 135 14.14 0.35 4.20
N ASN A 136 14.49 0.95 3.05
CA ASN A 136 15.22 0.26 1.99
C ASN A 136 16.68 0.04 2.42
N PRO A 137 17.20 -1.20 2.45
CA PRO A 137 18.58 -1.50 2.83
C PRO A 137 19.64 -0.81 1.97
N HIS A 138 19.28 -0.37 0.77
CA HIS A 138 20.16 0.34 -0.16
C HIS A 138 20.22 1.85 0.10
N CYS A 139 19.38 2.38 0.99
CA CYS A 139 19.22 3.81 1.23
C CYS A 139 19.53 4.18 2.67
N SER A 140 20.59 4.97 2.86
CA SER A 140 20.84 5.62 4.14
C SER A 140 19.84 6.76 4.38
N GLU A 141 19.69 7.22 5.62
CA GLU A 141 18.79 8.35 5.93
C GLU A 141 19.18 9.63 5.17
N ALA A 142 20.48 9.89 5.00
CA ALA A 142 20.97 11.01 4.21
C ALA A 142 20.62 10.83 2.71
N ALA A 143 20.89 9.64 2.16
CA ALA A 143 20.55 9.32 0.77
C ALA A 143 19.04 9.41 0.51
N ALA A 144 18.20 9.03 1.48
CA ALA A 144 16.75 9.16 1.40
C ALA A 144 16.30 10.63 1.31
N LYS A 145 16.91 11.52 2.11
CA LYS A 145 16.63 12.96 2.06
C LYS A 145 17.04 13.57 0.72
N ASP A 146 18.26 13.29 0.27
CA ASP A 146 18.78 13.80 -0.98
C ASP A 146 17.98 13.28 -2.19
N ALA A 147 17.62 11.98 -2.17
CA ALA A 147 16.76 11.37 -3.18
C ALA A 147 15.39 12.04 -3.28
N MET A 148 14.75 12.28 -2.13
CA MET A 148 13.45 12.97 -2.07
C MET A 148 13.51 14.37 -2.65
N GLU A 149 14.56 15.13 -2.36
CA GLU A 149 14.72 16.48 -2.90
C GLU A 149 15.03 16.47 -4.40
N ALA A 150 15.86 15.54 -4.86
CA ALA A 150 16.26 15.42 -6.26
C ALA A 150 15.08 15.10 -7.20
N VAL A 151 14.09 14.34 -6.73
CA VAL A 151 12.94 13.93 -7.56
C VAL A 151 11.68 14.75 -7.33
N TRP A 152 11.69 15.67 -6.36
CA TRP A 152 10.49 16.40 -5.94
C TRP A 152 9.80 17.07 -7.12
N ASP A 153 10.48 17.92 -7.87
CA ASP A 153 9.84 18.68 -8.96
C ASP A 153 9.39 17.82 -10.15
N VAL A 154 9.95 16.62 -10.29
CA VAL A 154 9.63 15.69 -11.38
C VAL A 154 8.48 14.78 -10.99
N CYS A 155 8.63 14.05 -9.88
CA CYS A 155 7.73 12.97 -9.49
C CYS A 155 6.54 13.47 -8.68
N TYR A 156 6.73 14.47 -7.80
CA TYR A 156 5.62 15.01 -7.01
C TYR A 156 4.60 15.75 -7.89
N ASN A 157 5.07 16.36 -8.98
CA ASN A 157 4.21 17.07 -9.93
C ASN A 157 3.64 16.15 -11.02
N ASP A 158 4.10 14.91 -11.13
CA ASP A 158 3.53 13.94 -12.05
C ASP A 158 2.25 13.36 -11.44
N THR A 159 1.11 13.90 -11.88
CA THR A 159 -0.18 13.46 -11.36
C THR A 159 -0.73 12.25 -12.09
N LYS A 160 -0.04 11.71 -13.10
CA LYS A 160 -0.56 10.60 -13.91
C LYS A 160 -0.80 9.36 -13.03
N PRO A 161 -1.80 8.53 -13.39
CA PRO A 161 -2.73 8.69 -14.50
C PRO A 161 -3.87 9.70 -14.23
N PHE A 162 -3.87 10.38 -13.09
CA PHE A 162 -4.88 11.35 -12.71
C PHE A 162 -4.64 12.74 -13.34
N ASP A 163 -5.72 13.52 -13.46
CA ASP A 163 -5.65 14.91 -13.94
C ASP A 163 -5.19 15.89 -12.85
N ARG A 164 -5.24 15.47 -11.58
CA ARG A 164 -4.76 16.21 -10.41
C ARG A 164 -4.37 15.24 -9.31
N ALA A 165 -3.46 15.64 -8.43
CA ALA A 165 -3.21 14.92 -7.19
C ALA A 165 -4.52 14.83 -6.37
N PRO A 166 -4.95 13.63 -5.95
CA PRO A 166 -6.15 13.45 -5.14
C PRO A 166 -6.04 14.03 -3.72
#